data_AF-A0A7J8R2W0-F1
#
_entry.id   AF-A0A7J8R2W0-F1
#
_cell.length_a   1.000
_cell.length_b   1.000
_cell.length_c   1.000
_cell.angle_alpha   90.00
_cell.angle_beta   90.00
_cell.angle_gamma   90.00
#
_symmetry.space_group_name_H-M   'P 1'
#
loop_
_entity.id
_entity.type
_entity.pdbx_description
1 polymer ?
#
loop_
_entity_poly.entity_id
_entity_poly.type
_entity_poly.pdbx_seq_one_letter_code
_entity_poly.pdbx_strand_id
1 'polypeptide(L)'
;MQQRRNSYEDGVYGTTCPIPPGKNFTYILQAKDQIGTFYYFPSLAFHKAAGGFGGIRILSRPRIPVPFPDPAGDFTVLIGDWFKTDHKKLQAKLDRGHKLPFPDGILINGHGPNGAFFTVEQGKTYRFRISNVGLQNSLNFRIQGHKMKLVEVEGTHTVQTMYESLDVHVGQSYSVLVTMDQSARDFYIVASTRFTDKILTTTATLHYSNSNKAVSGPIPGGPTDQINWSLNQARSI
;
A
#
# COMPACT_ATOMS: atom_id res chain seq x y z
N MET A 1 -5.23 -9.90 -10.02
CA MET A 1 -4.84 -10.79 -11.13
C MET A 1 -6.08 -11.06 -11.96
N GLN A 2 -6.02 -11.00 -13.29
CA GLN A 2 -7.22 -11.07 -14.12
C GLN A 2 -7.78 -12.49 -14.30
N GLN A 3 -7.00 -13.54 -14.04
CA GLN A 3 -7.40 -14.95 -14.16
C GLN A 3 -8.18 -15.28 -15.44
N ARG A 4 -7.71 -14.76 -16.59
CA ARG A 4 -8.41 -14.88 -17.88
C ARG A 4 -8.64 -16.34 -18.26
N ARG A 5 -9.93 -16.74 -18.29
CA ARG A 5 -10.44 -18.11 -18.53
C ARG A 5 -10.17 -19.13 -17.42
N ASN A 6 -9.70 -18.70 -16.25
CA ASN A 6 -9.38 -19.55 -15.09
C ASN A 6 -10.07 -19.01 -13.82
N SER A 7 -11.37 -18.73 -13.87
CA SER A 7 -12.09 -18.11 -12.73
C SER A 7 -12.06 -18.95 -11.45
N TYR A 8 -11.93 -20.27 -11.55
CA TYR A 8 -11.78 -21.17 -10.40
C TYR A 8 -10.46 -20.98 -9.62
N GLU A 9 -9.51 -20.21 -10.15
CA GLU A 9 -8.25 -19.80 -9.51
C GLU A 9 -8.35 -18.42 -8.81
N ASP A 10 -9.50 -17.75 -8.89
CA ASP A 10 -9.68 -16.41 -8.31
C ASP A 10 -9.76 -16.44 -6.77
N GLY A 11 -10.21 -17.58 -6.23
CA GLY A 11 -10.25 -17.83 -4.79
C GLY A 11 -11.34 -17.07 -4.05
N VAL A 12 -12.33 -16.50 -4.74
CA VAL A 12 -13.51 -15.84 -4.14
C VAL A 12 -14.60 -16.87 -3.86
N TYR A 13 -15.32 -16.71 -2.75
CA TYR A 13 -16.48 -17.55 -2.46
C TYR A 13 -17.52 -17.41 -3.59
N GLY A 14 -17.85 -18.52 -4.23
CA GLY A 14 -18.71 -18.57 -5.41
C GLY A 14 -17.99 -19.06 -6.67
N THR A 15 -16.72 -18.71 -6.86
CA THR A 15 -15.88 -19.34 -7.92
C THR A 15 -15.23 -20.62 -7.43
N THR A 16 -14.88 -20.65 -6.13
CA THR A 16 -14.18 -21.76 -5.48
C THR A 16 -14.75 -21.99 -4.08
N CYS A 17 -14.88 -23.24 -3.67
CA CYS A 17 -15.25 -23.56 -2.29
C CYS A 17 -14.09 -23.25 -1.32
N PRO A 18 -14.37 -22.86 -0.06
CA PRO A 18 -13.34 -22.68 0.95
C PRO A 18 -12.49 -23.94 1.14
N ILE A 19 -11.19 -23.75 1.32
CA ILE A 19 -10.26 -24.85 1.63
C ILE A 19 -10.50 -25.27 3.10
N PRO A 20 -10.95 -26.52 3.37
CA PRO A 20 -11.21 -26.95 4.73
C PRO A 20 -9.93 -27.07 5.58
N PRO A 21 -10.03 -27.01 6.92
CA PRO A 21 -8.89 -27.27 7.80
C PRO A 21 -8.21 -28.61 7.48
N GLY A 22 -6.87 -28.61 7.41
CA GLY A 22 -6.07 -29.80 7.09
C GLY A 22 -6.08 -30.20 5.62
N LYS A 23 -6.69 -29.41 4.73
CA LYS A 23 -6.64 -29.61 3.27
C LYS A 23 -5.71 -28.59 2.60
N ASN A 24 -5.33 -28.88 1.37
CA ASN A 24 -4.53 -28.01 0.53
C ASN A 24 -5.24 -27.75 -0.81
N PHE A 25 -4.83 -26.68 -1.46
CA PHE A 25 -5.21 -26.35 -2.83
C PHE A 25 -4.03 -25.64 -3.48
N THR A 26 -3.76 -25.94 -4.74
CA THR A 26 -2.67 -25.33 -5.49
C THR A 26 -3.26 -24.32 -6.45
N TYR A 27 -3.00 -23.04 -6.20
CA TYR A 27 -3.37 -21.97 -7.13
C TYR A 27 -2.39 -21.90 -8.30
N ILE A 28 -2.90 -21.84 -9.53
CA ILE A 28 -2.09 -21.63 -10.75
C ILE A 28 -2.32 -20.21 -11.27
N LEU A 29 -1.45 -19.29 -10.84
CA LEU A 29 -1.55 -17.87 -11.18
C LEU A 29 -0.83 -17.57 -12.50
N GLN A 30 -1.57 -17.12 -13.52
CA GLN A 30 -0.99 -16.71 -14.80
C GLN A 30 -1.00 -15.19 -14.97
N ALA A 31 0.13 -14.56 -14.70
CA ALA A 31 0.38 -13.15 -15.00
C ALA A 31 0.65 -12.98 -16.50
N LYS A 32 -0.41 -12.84 -17.31
CA LYS A 32 -0.31 -12.79 -18.77
C LYS A 32 0.40 -11.50 -19.25
N ASP A 33 -0.36 -10.43 -19.34
CA ASP A 33 0.02 -9.09 -19.80
C ASP A 33 0.03 -8.06 -18.66
N GLN A 34 -0.33 -8.49 -17.45
CA GLN A 34 -0.28 -7.64 -16.27
C GLN A 34 1.17 -7.41 -15.86
N ILE A 35 1.55 -6.15 -15.66
CA ILE A 35 2.86 -5.73 -15.14
C ILE A 35 2.57 -4.68 -14.07
N GLY A 36 3.18 -4.81 -12.89
CA GLY A 36 3.05 -3.80 -11.84
C GLY A 36 2.91 -4.36 -10.43
N THR A 37 2.26 -3.58 -9.58
CA THR A 37 2.05 -3.81 -8.15
C THR A 37 0.65 -4.36 -7.92
N PHE A 38 0.60 -5.53 -7.31
CA PHE A 38 -0.62 -6.17 -6.85
C PHE A 38 -0.39 -6.67 -5.42
N TYR A 39 -1.44 -7.22 -4.80
CA TYR A 39 -1.34 -7.91 -3.54
C TYR A 39 -2.39 -9.02 -3.48
N TYR A 40 -2.17 -10.01 -2.62
CA TYR A 40 -3.16 -11.05 -2.31
C TYR A 40 -3.69 -10.86 -0.89
N PHE A 41 -4.89 -11.38 -0.63
CA PHE A 41 -5.49 -11.42 0.69
C PHE A 41 -6.51 -12.56 0.78
N PRO A 42 -6.84 -13.06 1.98
CA PRO A 42 -7.94 -14.00 2.16
C PRO A 42 -9.28 -13.33 1.85
N SER A 43 -9.98 -13.81 0.83
CA SER A 43 -11.26 -13.29 0.35
C SER A 43 -12.47 -13.81 1.15
N LEU A 44 -12.28 -14.84 1.98
CA LEU A 44 -13.35 -15.48 2.72
C LEU A 44 -13.68 -14.71 3.99
N ALA A 45 -14.97 -14.35 4.14
CA ALA A 45 -15.51 -13.70 5.32
C ALA A 45 -14.67 -12.48 5.72
N PHE A 46 -14.32 -12.35 7.01
CA PHE A 46 -13.47 -11.28 7.53
C PHE A 46 -12.02 -11.70 7.77
N HIS A 47 -11.55 -12.78 7.15
CA HIS A 47 -10.20 -13.30 7.38
C HIS A 47 -9.11 -12.27 7.03
N LYS A 48 -9.31 -11.42 6.02
CA LYS A 48 -8.41 -10.29 5.72
C LYS A 48 -8.13 -9.41 6.95
N ALA A 49 -9.11 -9.22 7.84
CA ALA A 49 -8.96 -8.44 9.07
C ALA A 49 -7.99 -9.07 10.07
N ALA A 50 -7.84 -10.40 10.03
CA ALA A 50 -6.88 -11.13 10.86
C ALA A 50 -5.46 -11.11 10.25
N GLY A 51 -5.27 -10.51 9.08
CA GLY A 51 -4.01 -10.48 8.34
C GLY A 51 -3.95 -11.51 7.21
N GLY A 52 -2.73 -11.94 6.85
CA GLY A 52 -2.50 -12.94 5.80
C GLY A 52 -2.47 -12.40 4.37
N PHE A 53 -2.26 -11.10 4.19
CA PHE A 53 -2.04 -10.47 2.90
C PHE A 53 -0.56 -10.23 2.61
N GLY A 54 -0.20 -10.12 1.33
CA GLY A 54 1.17 -9.90 0.90
C GLY A 54 1.25 -9.28 -0.49
N GLY A 55 2.37 -8.60 -0.78
CA GLY A 55 2.58 -7.95 -2.08
C GLY A 55 2.94 -8.95 -3.18
N ILE A 56 2.40 -8.73 -4.37
CA ILE A 56 2.75 -9.42 -5.62
C ILE A 56 3.34 -8.37 -6.55
N ARG A 57 4.57 -8.61 -7.00
CA ARG A 57 5.24 -7.76 -8.00
C ARG A 57 5.31 -8.53 -9.30
N ILE A 58 4.71 -8.00 -10.35
CA ILE A 58 4.90 -8.52 -11.70
C ILE A 58 5.81 -7.57 -12.45
N LEU A 59 7.01 -8.03 -12.76
CA LEU A 59 8.01 -7.23 -13.45
C LEU A 59 7.79 -7.28 -14.96
N SER A 60 8.20 -6.22 -15.65
CA SER A 60 8.31 -6.25 -17.10
C SER A 60 9.27 -7.36 -17.52
N ARG A 61 9.03 -7.96 -18.68
CA ARG A 61 9.95 -8.97 -19.23
C ARG A 61 11.29 -8.30 -19.53
N PRO A 62 12.41 -9.06 -19.43
CA PRO A 62 13.70 -8.56 -19.88
C PRO A 62 13.59 -7.97 -21.29
N ARG A 63 14.20 -6.80 -21.51
CA ARG A 63 14.21 -6.07 -22.79
C ARG A 63 12.90 -5.40 -23.22
N ILE A 64 11.83 -5.43 -22.41
CA ILE A 64 10.68 -4.56 -22.63
C ILE A 64 10.88 -3.30 -21.78
N PRO A 65 11.15 -2.13 -22.40
CA PRO A 65 11.41 -0.91 -21.67
C PRO A 65 10.16 -0.44 -20.93
N VAL A 66 10.34 0.00 -19.70
CA VAL A 66 9.33 0.76 -18.94
C VAL A 66 9.56 2.25 -19.18
N PRO A 67 8.54 3.12 -19.07
CA PRO A 67 8.64 4.53 -19.42
C PRO A 67 9.44 5.38 -18.40
N PHE A 68 10.34 4.78 -17.61
CA PHE A 68 11.18 5.45 -16.63
C PHE A 68 12.52 4.71 -16.48
N PRO A 69 13.59 5.40 -16.02
CA PRO A 69 14.88 4.76 -15.77
C PRO A 69 14.79 3.69 -14.68
N ASP A 70 15.66 2.68 -14.76
CA ASP A 70 15.72 1.63 -13.76
C ASP A 70 16.05 2.20 -12.36
N PRO A 71 15.21 1.95 -11.35
CA PRO A 71 15.50 2.37 -9.98
C PRO A 71 16.63 1.52 -9.38
N ALA A 72 17.32 2.07 -8.39
CA ALA A 72 18.34 1.35 -7.62
C ALA A 72 17.76 0.19 -6.79
N GLY A 73 16.45 0.23 -6.50
CA GLY A 73 15.74 -0.84 -5.80
C GLY A 73 14.24 -0.58 -5.68
N ASP A 74 13.54 -1.62 -5.24
CA ASP A 74 12.09 -1.66 -5.10
C ASP A 74 11.66 -2.01 -3.66
N PHE A 75 10.83 -1.17 -3.05
CA PHE A 75 10.17 -1.46 -1.78
C PHE A 75 8.69 -1.81 -1.97
N THR A 76 8.21 -2.82 -1.24
CA THR A 76 6.78 -3.11 -1.10
C THR A 76 6.33 -2.40 0.17
N VAL A 77 5.30 -1.59 0.04
CA VAL A 77 4.73 -0.81 1.14
C VAL A 77 3.26 -1.16 1.26
N LEU A 78 2.92 -2.03 2.18
CA LEU A 78 1.54 -2.36 2.51
C LEU A 78 1.08 -1.43 3.62
N ILE A 79 0.11 -0.58 3.32
CA ILE A 79 -0.51 0.33 4.29
C ILE A 79 -1.95 -0.12 4.56
N GLY A 80 -2.42 0.02 5.79
CA GLY A 80 -3.79 -0.38 6.11
C GLY A 80 -4.21 -0.02 7.51
N ASP A 81 -5.53 0.07 7.71
CA ASP A 81 -6.12 0.15 9.04
C ASP A 81 -6.02 -1.17 9.80
N TRP A 82 -5.98 -1.08 11.12
CA TRP A 82 -5.85 -2.20 12.04
C TRP A 82 -6.88 -2.15 13.14
N PHE A 83 -7.41 -3.33 13.47
CA PHE A 83 -8.37 -3.54 14.54
C PHE A 83 -7.78 -4.49 15.56
N LYS A 84 -7.81 -4.12 16.84
CA LYS A 84 -7.51 -5.02 17.96
C LYS A 84 -8.65 -6.01 18.19
N THR A 85 -9.86 -5.67 17.75
CA THR A 85 -11.04 -6.54 17.86
C THR A 85 -10.90 -7.72 16.91
N ASP A 86 -11.16 -8.93 17.42
CA ASP A 86 -11.14 -10.15 16.62
C ASP A 86 -12.04 -10.07 15.38
N HIS A 87 -11.54 -10.59 14.27
CA HIS A 87 -12.20 -10.58 12.97
C HIS A 87 -13.61 -11.21 12.97
N LYS A 88 -13.88 -12.26 13.76
CA LYS A 88 -15.23 -12.84 13.87
C LYS A 88 -16.20 -11.91 14.58
N LYS A 89 -15.71 -11.15 15.57
CA LYS A 89 -16.52 -10.13 16.25
C LYS A 89 -16.81 -8.95 15.35
N LEU A 90 -15.85 -8.52 14.52
CA LEU A 90 -16.05 -7.50 13.49
C LEU A 90 -17.11 -7.94 12.47
N GLN A 91 -17.00 -9.18 11.97
CA GLN A 91 -17.99 -9.77 11.09
C GLN A 91 -19.38 -9.77 11.71
N ALA A 92 -19.51 -10.30 12.93
CA ALA A 92 -20.79 -10.39 13.61
C ALA A 92 -21.43 -9.02 13.89
N LYS A 93 -20.64 -7.93 13.99
CA LYS A 93 -21.19 -6.57 14.06
C LYS A 93 -21.87 -6.16 12.75
N LEU A 94 -21.20 -6.39 11.62
CA LEU A 94 -21.76 -6.12 10.30
C LEU A 94 -23.00 -6.98 10.02
N ASP A 95 -22.96 -8.26 10.37
CA ASP A 95 -24.08 -9.19 10.18
C ASP A 95 -25.34 -8.77 10.98
N ARG A 96 -25.15 -8.04 12.10
CA ARG A 96 -26.24 -7.42 12.88
C ARG A 96 -26.67 -6.04 12.35
N GLY A 97 -26.14 -5.58 11.23
CA GLY A 97 -26.46 -4.30 10.62
C GLY A 97 -25.77 -3.09 11.25
N HIS A 98 -24.75 -3.29 12.10
CA HIS A 98 -23.98 -2.19 12.67
C HIS A 98 -22.74 -1.89 11.82
N LYS A 99 -22.34 -0.60 11.77
CA LYS A 99 -21.08 -0.19 11.16
C LYS A 99 -19.88 -0.79 11.92
N LEU A 100 -18.76 -0.96 11.22
CA LEU A 100 -17.49 -1.27 11.87
C LEU A 100 -17.12 -0.17 12.87
N PRO A 101 -16.46 -0.51 13.99
CA PRO A 101 -15.88 0.51 14.86
C PRO A 101 -14.83 1.30 14.08
N PHE A 102 -14.45 2.47 14.60
CA PHE A 102 -13.28 3.15 14.06
C PHE A 102 -12.02 2.31 14.33
N PRO A 103 -11.06 2.22 13.40
CA PRO A 103 -9.84 1.42 13.61
C PRO A 103 -9.02 1.87 14.82
N ASP A 104 -8.24 0.95 15.38
CA ASP A 104 -7.36 1.20 16.51
C ASP A 104 -6.03 1.85 16.10
N GLY A 105 -5.62 1.69 14.84
CA GLY A 105 -4.38 2.26 14.31
C GLY A 105 -4.24 2.06 12.80
N ILE A 106 -3.17 2.63 12.26
CA ILE A 106 -2.71 2.39 10.88
C ILE A 106 -1.36 1.66 10.96
N LEU A 107 -1.11 0.76 10.02
CA LEU A 107 0.14 0.02 9.92
C LEU A 107 0.84 0.33 8.59
N ILE A 108 2.18 0.28 8.63
CA ILE A 108 3.04 0.20 7.44
C ILE A 108 3.82 -1.11 7.54
N ASN A 109 3.68 -1.98 6.55
CA ASN A 109 4.27 -3.33 6.50
C ASN A 109 4.00 -4.16 7.77
N GLY A 110 2.81 -4.02 8.36
CA GLY A 110 2.41 -4.73 9.58
C GLY A 110 2.92 -4.11 10.88
N HIS A 111 3.67 -3.01 10.82
CA HIS A 111 4.21 -2.32 11.98
C HIS A 111 3.42 -1.05 12.32
N GLY A 112 3.26 -0.80 13.61
CA GLY A 112 2.80 0.48 14.13
C GLY A 112 3.86 1.58 14.00
N PRO A 113 3.66 2.74 14.66
CA PRO A 113 4.54 3.89 14.53
C PRO A 113 6.01 3.56 14.81
N ASN A 114 6.90 4.01 13.91
CA ASN A 114 8.35 3.83 13.94
C ASN A 114 8.85 2.37 13.90
N GLY A 115 7.99 1.40 13.53
CA GLY A 115 8.38 0.00 13.51
C GLY A 115 8.92 -0.52 12.17
N ALA A 116 8.67 0.17 11.06
CA ALA A 116 9.16 -0.20 9.73
C ALA A 116 10.33 0.69 9.27
N PHE A 117 11.30 0.10 8.56
CA PHE A 117 12.53 0.74 8.11
C PHE A 117 12.79 0.49 6.62
N PHE A 118 13.25 1.51 5.92
CA PHE A 118 13.61 1.45 4.50
C PHE A 118 14.99 2.07 4.32
N THR A 119 16.00 1.24 4.06
CA THR A 119 17.39 1.70 3.91
C THR A 119 17.70 2.07 2.46
N VAL A 120 18.24 3.26 2.25
CA VAL A 120 18.48 3.84 0.92
C VAL A 120 19.86 4.49 0.83
N GLU A 121 20.41 4.56 -0.36
CA GLU A 121 21.64 5.30 -0.64
C GLU A 121 21.34 6.72 -1.13
N GLN A 122 22.08 7.70 -0.62
CA GLN A 122 21.96 9.10 -1.05
C GLN A 122 22.24 9.24 -2.56
N GLY A 123 21.47 10.09 -3.24
CA GLY A 123 21.56 10.36 -4.67
C GLY A 123 20.95 9.30 -5.58
N LYS A 124 20.56 8.13 -5.04
CA LYS A 124 19.89 7.08 -5.81
C LYS A 124 18.38 7.32 -5.88
N THR A 125 17.73 6.73 -6.88
CA THR A 125 16.27 6.74 -7.01
C THR A 125 15.72 5.35 -6.72
N TYR A 126 14.74 5.26 -5.83
CA TYR A 126 14.08 4.00 -5.45
C TYR A 126 12.61 4.02 -5.85
N ARG A 127 12.04 2.85 -6.13
CA ARG A 127 10.61 2.68 -6.38
C ARG A 127 9.90 2.18 -5.13
N PHE A 128 8.87 2.89 -4.71
CA PHE A 128 7.97 2.48 -3.63
C PHE A 128 6.65 2.00 -4.24
N ARG A 129 6.34 0.72 -4.04
CA ARG A 129 5.13 0.05 -4.50
C ARG A 129 4.14 -0.01 -3.35
N ILE A 130 3.19 0.91 -3.33
CA ILE A 130 2.31 1.21 -2.21
C ILE A 130 0.93 0.59 -2.48
N SER A 131 0.45 -0.25 -1.57
CA SER A 131 -0.88 -0.87 -1.68
C SER A 131 -1.67 -0.64 -0.39
N ASN A 132 -2.92 -0.16 -0.50
CA ASN A 132 -3.81 -0.07 0.64
C ASN A 132 -4.55 -1.39 0.86
N VAL A 133 -4.06 -2.16 1.82
CA VAL A 133 -4.56 -3.48 2.23
C VAL A 133 -5.52 -3.40 3.42
N GLY A 134 -5.94 -2.19 3.83
CA GLY A 134 -6.91 -1.98 4.90
C GLY A 134 -8.33 -2.48 4.57
N LEU A 135 -9.26 -2.28 5.51
CA LEU A 135 -10.65 -2.69 5.36
C LEU A 135 -11.59 -1.52 5.08
N GLN A 136 -11.27 -0.32 5.58
CA GLN A 136 -12.24 0.76 5.62
C GLN A 136 -11.68 2.10 5.12
N ASN A 137 -10.49 2.50 5.60
CA ASN A 137 -10.07 3.89 5.47
C ASN A 137 -9.18 4.12 4.26
N SER A 138 -9.42 5.26 3.60
CA SER A 138 -8.47 5.82 2.63
C SER A 138 -7.30 6.43 3.39
N LEU A 139 -6.08 6.25 2.86
CA LEU A 139 -4.85 6.66 3.54
C LEU A 139 -4.05 7.61 2.67
N ASN A 140 -3.55 8.69 3.25
CA ASN A 140 -2.58 9.56 2.61
C ASN A 140 -1.16 9.08 2.94
N PHE A 141 -0.37 8.83 1.91
CA PHE A 141 1.04 8.44 2.01
C PHE A 141 1.96 9.60 1.60
N ARG A 142 3.04 9.81 2.35
CA ARG A 142 4.05 10.84 2.06
C ARG A 142 5.39 10.54 2.70
N ILE A 143 6.43 11.17 2.18
CA ILE A 143 7.81 11.05 2.69
C ILE A 143 8.32 12.47 3.02
N GLN A 144 8.79 12.66 4.24
CA GLN A 144 9.27 13.96 4.72
C GLN A 144 10.38 14.49 3.83
N GLY A 145 10.16 15.67 3.24
CA GLY A 145 11.16 16.34 2.41
C GLY A 145 11.39 15.72 1.02
N HIS A 146 10.62 14.72 0.61
CA HIS A 146 10.81 14.05 -0.68
C HIS A 146 9.55 14.13 -1.53
N LYS A 147 9.72 14.58 -2.78
CA LYS A 147 8.67 14.48 -3.79
C LYS A 147 8.65 13.09 -4.40
N MET A 148 7.47 12.65 -4.80
CA MET A 148 7.20 11.32 -5.33
C MET A 148 6.71 11.45 -6.77
N LYS A 149 7.38 10.80 -7.72
CA LYS A 149 6.96 10.74 -9.11
C LYS A 149 6.06 9.54 -9.31
N LEU A 150 4.78 9.74 -9.59
CA LEU A 150 3.86 8.64 -9.90
C LEU A 150 4.16 8.05 -11.27
N VAL A 151 4.34 6.72 -11.34
CA VAL A 151 4.72 6.01 -12.58
C VAL A 151 3.84 4.79 -12.90
N GLU A 152 3.01 4.37 -11.96
CA GLU A 152 2.13 3.20 -12.10
C GLU A 152 0.91 3.32 -11.20
N VAL A 153 -0.26 2.98 -11.72
CA VAL A 153 -1.51 2.80 -10.97
C VAL A 153 -2.11 1.45 -11.38
N GLU A 154 -2.34 0.58 -10.41
CA GLU A 154 -3.04 -0.71 -10.56
C GLU A 154 -2.54 -1.58 -11.74
N GLY A 155 -1.22 -1.56 -11.97
CA GLY A 155 -0.58 -2.31 -13.05
C GLY A 155 -0.63 -1.65 -14.43
N THR A 156 -0.91 -0.35 -14.49
CA THR A 156 -0.87 0.46 -15.71
C THR A 156 0.07 1.65 -15.53
N HIS A 157 0.88 1.93 -16.56
CA HIS A 157 1.76 3.10 -16.54
C HIS A 157 0.98 4.39 -16.78
N THR A 158 1.32 5.44 -16.04
CA THR A 158 0.62 6.72 -16.06
C THR A 158 1.44 7.81 -16.72
N VAL A 159 0.80 8.93 -17.01
CA VAL A 159 1.52 10.19 -17.22
C VAL A 159 2.25 10.52 -15.91
N GLN A 160 3.54 10.86 -16.02
CA GLN A 160 4.39 11.01 -14.84
C GLN A 160 4.18 12.37 -14.18
N THR A 161 3.54 12.34 -13.02
CA THR A 161 3.22 13.55 -12.24
C THR A 161 3.95 13.51 -10.89
N MET A 162 4.44 14.67 -10.45
CA MET A 162 5.10 14.82 -9.16
C MET A 162 4.07 15.14 -8.08
N TYR A 163 4.14 14.44 -6.96
CA TYR A 163 3.29 14.64 -5.78
C TYR A 163 4.13 14.77 -4.51
N GLU A 164 3.66 15.56 -3.56
CA GLU A 164 4.24 15.64 -2.21
C GLU A 164 3.59 14.62 -1.25
N SER A 165 2.34 14.25 -1.54
CA SER A 165 1.61 13.18 -0.88
C SER A 165 0.63 12.56 -1.87
N LEU A 166 0.15 11.35 -1.59
CA LEU A 166 -0.79 10.63 -2.44
C LEU A 166 -1.86 9.96 -1.59
N ASP A 167 -3.13 10.09 -1.98
CA ASP A 167 -4.23 9.35 -1.37
C ASP A 167 -4.35 7.96 -2.01
N VAL A 168 -4.38 6.92 -1.18
CA VAL A 168 -4.54 5.52 -1.57
C VAL A 168 -5.83 4.99 -0.97
N HIS A 169 -6.82 4.74 -1.80
CA HIS A 169 -8.08 4.13 -1.38
C HIS A 169 -7.91 2.62 -1.19
N VAL A 170 -8.75 2.02 -0.34
CA VAL A 170 -8.73 0.56 -0.08
C VAL A 170 -8.89 -0.19 -1.40
N GLY A 171 -8.00 -1.15 -1.67
CA GLY A 171 -7.99 -1.86 -2.95
C GLY A 171 -6.88 -1.41 -3.91
N GLN A 172 -6.49 -0.14 -3.83
CA GLN A 172 -5.61 0.45 -4.83
C GLN A 172 -4.14 0.13 -4.58
N SER A 173 -3.39 0.15 -5.67
CA SER A 173 -1.93 0.05 -5.66
C SER A 173 -1.31 1.10 -6.58
N TYR A 174 -0.27 1.76 -6.10
CA TYR A 174 0.49 2.78 -6.82
C TYR A 174 1.98 2.45 -6.79
N SER A 175 2.73 2.83 -7.82
CA SER A 175 4.19 2.88 -7.76
C SER A 175 4.69 4.29 -7.97
N VAL A 176 5.55 4.74 -7.06
CA VAL A 176 6.22 6.04 -7.15
C VAL A 176 7.73 5.89 -7.18
N LEU A 177 8.41 6.75 -7.94
CA LEU A 177 9.86 6.92 -7.88
C LEU A 177 10.21 8.08 -6.95
N VAL A 178 11.20 7.86 -6.10
CA VAL A 178 11.66 8.85 -5.13
C VAL A 178 13.18 8.92 -5.22
N THR A 179 13.70 10.12 -5.46
CA THR A 179 15.14 10.39 -5.51
C THR A 179 15.61 10.82 -4.13
N MET A 180 16.69 10.21 -3.63
CA MET A 180 17.28 10.48 -2.32
C MET A 180 18.18 11.72 -2.37
N ASP A 181 17.58 12.87 -2.66
CA ASP A 181 18.26 14.14 -2.92
C ASP A 181 18.51 14.98 -1.67
N GLN A 182 18.08 14.52 -0.50
CA GLN A 182 18.23 15.23 0.76
C GLN A 182 19.60 15.00 1.40
N SER A 183 19.93 15.82 2.42
CA SER A 183 21.14 15.63 3.22
C SER A 183 21.12 14.32 4.00
N ALA A 184 22.30 13.77 4.31
CA ALA A 184 22.48 12.48 4.98
C ALA A 184 21.92 12.48 6.42
N ARG A 185 20.62 12.19 6.55
CA ARG A 185 19.87 12.01 7.79
C ARG A 185 18.70 11.06 7.54
N ASP A 186 18.02 10.65 8.61
CA ASP A 186 16.80 9.86 8.49
C ASP A 186 15.54 10.74 8.38
N PHE A 187 14.54 10.23 7.66
CA PHE A 187 13.30 10.93 7.34
C PHE A 187 12.06 10.10 7.70
N TYR A 188 10.96 10.78 8.03
CA TYR A 188 9.68 10.09 8.22
C TYR A 188 9.05 9.68 6.90
N ILE A 189 8.64 8.43 6.80
CA ILE A 189 7.56 7.98 5.91
C ILE A 189 6.28 7.98 6.73
N VAL A 190 5.19 8.52 6.19
CA VAL A 190 3.94 8.72 6.95
C VAL A 190 2.77 8.18 6.18
N ALA A 191 1.89 7.47 6.89
CA ALA A 191 0.55 7.12 6.43
C ALA A 191 -0.49 7.65 7.44
N SER A 192 -1.51 8.37 6.98
CA SER A 192 -2.57 8.90 7.84
C SER A 192 -3.96 8.78 7.24
N THR A 193 -5.00 8.68 8.07
CA THR A 193 -6.39 8.56 7.60
C THR A 193 -6.88 9.81 6.88
N ARG A 194 -7.74 9.59 5.88
CA ARG A 194 -8.43 10.62 5.10
C ARG A 194 -9.94 10.49 5.27
N PHE A 195 -10.64 11.61 5.25
CA PHE A 195 -12.11 11.70 5.31
C PHE A 195 -12.71 11.10 6.59
N THR A 196 -12.02 11.34 7.73
CA THR A 196 -12.40 10.82 9.04
C THR A 196 -12.30 11.92 10.10
N ASP A 197 -13.24 11.96 11.05
CA ASP A 197 -13.22 12.94 12.15
C ASP A 197 -12.00 12.81 13.07
N LYS A 198 -11.54 11.57 13.27
CA LYS A 198 -10.33 11.25 14.02
C LYS A 198 -9.19 10.90 13.06
N ILE A 199 -8.06 11.58 13.19
CA ILE A 199 -6.88 11.30 12.38
C ILE A 199 -6.03 10.23 13.09
N LEU A 200 -5.85 9.09 12.43
CA LEU A 200 -4.83 8.12 12.83
C LEU A 200 -3.62 8.30 11.93
N THR A 201 -2.44 8.29 12.53
CA THR A 201 -1.17 8.44 11.84
C THR A 201 -0.22 7.35 12.28
N THR A 202 0.52 6.78 11.33
CA THR A 202 1.65 5.89 11.60
C THR A 202 2.86 6.35 10.80
N THR A 203 4.04 5.98 11.29
CA THR A 203 5.32 6.41 10.74
C THR A 203 6.22 5.21 10.50
N ALA A 204 7.08 5.34 9.50
CA ALA A 204 8.22 4.47 9.24
C ALA A 204 9.46 5.34 9.02
N THR A 205 10.63 4.73 9.08
CA THR A 205 11.91 5.42 8.92
C THR A 205 12.47 5.16 7.52
N LEU A 206 12.68 6.24 6.76
CA LEU A 206 13.55 6.22 5.59
C LEU A 206 14.97 6.49 6.06
N HIS A 207 15.77 5.44 6.15
CA HIS A 207 17.13 5.49 6.68
C HIS A 207 18.13 5.65 5.53
N TYR A 208 18.86 6.76 5.52
CA TYR A 208 19.95 6.94 4.59
C TYR A 208 21.16 6.15 5.09
N SER A 209 21.78 5.34 4.24
CA SER A 209 22.88 4.44 4.65
C SER A 209 24.11 5.16 5.21
N ASN A 210 24.28 6.44 4.88
CA ASN A 210 25.33 7.32 5.40
C ASN A 210 24.84 8.27 6.52
N SER A 211 23.65 8.04 7.06
CA SER A 211 23.06 8.83 8.15
C SER A 211 23.61 8.44 9.51
N ASN A 212 24.01 9.46 10.27
CA ASN A 212 24.30 9.35 11.70
C ASN A 212 23.25 10.09 12.55
N LYS A 213 22.13 10.51 11.94
CA LYS A 213 21.10 11.32 12.58
C LYS A 213 19.77 10.61 12.46
N ALA A 214 19.26 10.16 13.61
CA ALA A 214 17.93 9.60 13.72
C ALA A 214 16.87 10.60 13.24
N VAL A 215 15.70 10.06 12.89
CA VAL A 215 14.58 10.85 12.42
C VAL A 215 14.19 11.91 13.45
N SER A 216 13.99 13.14 13.00
CA SER A 216 13.79 14.29 13.88
C SER A 216 12.92 15.36 13.22
N GLY A 217 12.40 16.27 14.04
CA GLY A 217 11.48 17.34 13.63
C GLY A 217 10.02 16.88 13.60
N PRO A 218 9.11 17.77 13.17
CA PRO A 218 7.69 17.45 13.10
C PRO A 218 7.41 16.41 12.01
N ILE A 219 6.50 15.49 12.30
CA ILE A 219 5.91 14.60 11.29
C ILE A 219 5.23 15.50 10.25
N PRO A 220 5.52 15.34 8.94
CA PRO A 220 4.92 16.20 7.91
C PRO A 220 3.40 16.10 7.98
N GLY A 221 2.71 17.24 7.94
CA GLY A 221 1.26 17.29 7.78
C GLY A 221 0.83 16.68 6.44
N GLY A 222 -0.42 16.23 6.37
CA GLY A 222 -1.03 15.76 5.14
C GLY A 222 -2.47 16.26 5.06
N PRO A 223 -3.11 16.18 3.88
CA PRO A 223 -4.51 16.53 3.75
C PRO A 223 -5.35 15.60 4.65
N THR A 224 -6.45 16.10 5.20
CA THR A 224 -7.31 15.40 6.17
C THR A 224 -8.72 15.20 5.61
N ASP A 225 -9.41 16.29 5.29
CA ASP A 225 -10.80 16.36 4.82
C ASP A 225 -10.97 16.96 3.42
N GLN A 226 -9.88 17.44 2.79
CA GLN A 226 -9.93 18.10 1.48
C GLN A 226 -10.27 17.11 0.35
N ILE A 227 -11.56 16.92 0.07
CA ILE A 227 -12.07 16.02 -0.99
C ILE A 227 -11.61 16.47 -2.38
N ASN A 228 -11.64 17.78 -2.67
CA ASN A 228 -11.23 18.31 -3.98
C ASN A 228 -9.80 17.90 -4.36
N TRP A 229 -8.90 17.83 -3.37
CA TRP A 229 -7.52 17.40 -3.58
C TRP A 229 -7.46 15.94 -4.08
N SER A 230 -8.21 15.05 -3.45
CA SER A 230 -8.28 13.62 -3.82
C SER A 230 -8.95 13.40 -5.18
N LEU A 231 -10.02 14.15 -5.47
CA LEU A 231 -10.68 14.12 -6.77
C LEU A 231 -9.74 14.61 -7.89
N ASN A 232 -8.95 15.65 -7.64
CA ASN A 232 -7.98 16.14 -8.61
C ASN A 232 -6.86 15.14 -8.86
N GLN A 233 -6.38 14.44 -7.82
CA GLN A 233 -5.46 13.32 -8.00
C GLN A 233 -6.06 12.26 -8.92
N ALA A 234 -7.29 11.79 -8.63
CA ALA A 234 -7.96 10.78 -9.45
C ALA A 234 -8.16 11.21 -10.91
N ARG A 235 -8.39 12.50 -11.18
CA ARG A 235 -8.52 13.05 -12.54
C ARG A 235 -7.19 13.18 -13.30
N SER A 236 -6.09 13.27 -12.57
CA SER A 236 -4.74 13.41 -13.14
C SER A 236 -4.05 12.09 -13.44
N ILE A 237 -4.68 10.97 -13.05
CA ILE A 237 -4.19 9.60 -13.20
C ILE A 237 -4.75 8.98 -14.47
#